data_AF-I4FSD1-F1
#
_entry.id   AF-I4FSD1-F1
#
_cell.length_a   1.000
_cell.length_b   1.000
_cell.length_c   1.000
_cell.angle_alpha   90.00
_cell.angle_beta   90.00
_cell.angle_gamma   90.00
#
_symmetry.space_group_name_H-M   'P 1'
#
loop_
_entity.id
_entity.type
_entity.pdbx_description
1 polymer ?
#
loop_
_entity_poly.entity_id
_entity_poly.type
_entity_poly.pdbx_seq_one_letter_code
_entity_poly.pdbx_strand_id
1 'polypeptide(L)'
;MPKLAGKNRKKRIVRLIYSGWGQIKIRNALDLIISVMSCLPPFQNALLLTQALTHRSYVNEQSQLTENNERLEFLGDAILAFLVGELLYQKYPAMNEAELTRLRSNLVKEEQLAQLGIEIGLGELMRLGKGAIKDRGRSNPTLLADTFEAIIGAY
;
A
#
# COMPACT_ATOMS: atom_id res chain seq x y z
N MET A 1 25.78 15.62 -20.54
CA MET A 1 24.51 16.17 -20.01
C MET A 1 23.45 15.07 -20.01
N PRO A 2 22.99 14.52 -18.87
CA PRO A 2 21.85 13.61 -18.87
C PRO A 2 20.58 14.39 -18.53
N LYS A 3 19.63 14.41 -19.47
CA LYS A 3 18.25 14.85 -19.25
C LYS A 3 17.32 13.72 -19.73
N LEU A 4 16.30 13.45 -18.91
CA LEU A 4 15.03 12.77 -19.24
C LEU A 4 14.94 11.24 -19.10
N ALA A 5 15.01 10.73 -17.86
CA ALA A 5 14.51 9.37 -17.52
C ALA A 5 13.27 9.37 -16.58
N GLY A 6 12.90 10.51 -15.98
CA GLY A 6 11.88 10.58 -14.92
C GLY A 6 10.41 10.62 -15.37
N LYS A 7 10.13 10.96 -16.63
CA LYS A 7 8.75 11.21 -17.11
C LYS A 7 7.98 9.94 -17.50
N ASN A 8 8.69 8.85 -17.83
CA ASN A 8 8.07 7.59 -18.29
C ASN A 8 7.69 6.61 -17.16
N ARG A 9 8.28 6.72 -15.95
CA ARG A 9 7.96 5.82 -14.83
C ARG A 9 6.64 6.18 -14.12
N LYS A 10 6.37 7.47 -13.88
CA LYS A 10 5.10 7.95 -13.31
C LYS A 10 3.88 7.56 -14.16
N LYS A 11 3.99 7.64 -15.50
CA LYS A 11 2.92 7.24 -16.43
C LYS A 11 2.63 5.73 -16.43
N ARG A 12 3.58 4.90 -16.01
CA ARG A 12 3.44 3.43 -15.98
C ARG A 12 2.70 2.96 -14.72
N ILE A 13 2.93 3.60 -13.57
CA ILE A 13 2.19 3.35 -12.32
C ILE A 13 0.71 3.74 -12.49
N VAL A 14 0.46 4.94 -13.02
CA VAL A 14 -0.90 5.40 -13.34
C VAL A 14 -1.56 4.51 -14.41
N ARG A 15 -0.81 3.92 -15.35
CA ARG A 15 -1.40 2.93 -16.28
C ARG A 15 -1.67 1.57 -15.64
N LEU A 16 -0.81 1.07 -14.76
CA LEU A 16 -0.99 -0.22 -14.08
C LEU A 16 -2.18 -0.20 -13.11
N ILE A 17 -2.41 0.94 -12.44
CA ILE A 17 -3.59 1.17 -11.61
C ILE A 17 -4.88 1.17 -12.46
N TYR A 18 -4.83 1.62 -13.72
CA TYR A 18 -6.04 1.87 -14.53
C TYR A 18 -6.35 0.86 -15.65
N SER A 19 -5.43 -0.04 -16.07
CA SER A 19 -5.58 -0.78 -17.35
C SER A 19 -6.00 -2.26 -17.28
N GLY A 20 -6.39 -2.80 -16.12
CA GLY A 20 -6.57 -4.26 -16.00
C GLY A 20 -7.63 -4.81 -15.04
N TRP A 21 -8.62 -4.03 -14.60
CA TRP A 21 -9.51 -4.47 -13.51
C TRP A 21 -10.97 -4.58 -13.96
N GLY A 22 -11.25 -5.60 -14.78
CA GLY A 22 -12.61 -5.98 -15.16
C GLY A 22 -13.23 -6.99 -14.19
N GLN A 23 -14.37 -6.63 -13.58
CA GLN A 23 -15.35 -7.51 -12.89
C GLN A 23 -14.73 -8.60 -11.98
N ILE A 24 -14.18 -8.18 -10.84
CA ILE A 24 -13.61 -9.10 -9.84
C ILE A 24 -14.72 -9.78 -9.05
N LYS A 25 -14.81 -11.11 -9.14
CA LYS A 25 -15.62 -11.93 -8.22
C LYS A 25 -14.86 -12.07 -6.90
N ILE A 26 -15.40 -11.53 -5.81
CA ILE A 26 -14.76 -11.59 -4.48
C ILE A 26 -14.78 -13.03 -3.94
N ARG A 27 -13.66 -13.74 -4.07
CA ARG A 27 -13.46 -15.13 -3.62
C ARG A 27 -12.53 -15.25 -2.42
N ASN A 28 -11.69 -14.25 -2.16
CA ASN A 28 -10.77 -14.22 -1.02
C ASN A 28 -10.49 -12.77 -0.54
N ALA A 29 -9.61 -12.64 0.47
CA ALA A 29 -9.14 -11.37 1.03
C ALA A 29 -8.52 -10.43 -0.02
N LEU A 30 -7.80 -10.99 -1.00
CA LEU A 30 -7.13 -10.24 -2.05
C LEU A 30 -8.15 -9.58 -2.96
N ASP A 31 -9.17 -10.32 -3.39
CA ASP A 31 -10.22 -9.76 -4.26
C ASP A 31 -10.98 -8.61 -3.58
N LEU A 32 -11.08 -8.65 -2.26
CA LEU A 32 -11.75 -7.63 -1.47
C LEU A 32 -10.94 -6.33 -1.42
N ILE A 33 -9.65 -6.44 -1.11
CA ILE A 33 -8.76 -5.29 -1.04
C ILE A 33 -8.55 -4.71 -2.45
N ILE A 34 -8.40 -5.55 -3.47
CA ILE A 34 -8.36 -5.10 -4.86
C ILE A 34 -9.67 -4.39 -5.25
N SER A 35 -10.83 -4.89 -4.84
CA SER A 35 -12.11 -4.21 -5.07
C SER A 35 -12.16 -2.82 -4.44
N VAL A 36 -11.62 -2.64 -3.24
CA VAL A 36 -11.51 -1.31 -2.59
C VAL A 36 -10.56 -0.42 -3.38
N MET A 37 -9.38 -0.93 -3.76
CA MET A 37 -8.40 -0.18 -4.54
C MET A 37 -8.90 0.23 -5.94
N SER A 38 -9.80 -0.55 -6.53
CA SER A 38 -10.40 -0.29 -7.85
C SER A 38 -11.30 0.95 -7.88
N CYS A 39 -11.79 1.38 -6.71
CA CYS A 39 -12.69 2.52 -6.56
C CYS A 39 -11.96 3.78 -6.10
N LEU A 40 -10.64 3.72 -5.88
CA LEU A 40 -9.88 4.86 -5.38
C LEU A 40 -9.71 5.93 -6.48
N PRO A 41 -9.89 7.22 -6.13
CA PRO A 41 -9.69 8.31 -7.09
C PRO A 41 -8.22 8.36 -7.56
N PRO A 42 -7.89 9.08 -8.64
CA PRO A 42 -6.48 9.34 -8.96
C PRO A 42 -5.78 10.03 -7.79
N PHE A 43 -4.55 9.60 -7.48
CA PHE A 43 -3.71 10.28 -6.50
C PHE A 43 -3.58 11.77 -6.83
N GLN A 44 -4.06 12.60 -5.92
CA GLN A 44 -4.07 14.05 -6.10
C GLN A 44 -2.71 14.67 -5.73
N ASN A 45 -1.99 14.05 -4.79
CA ASN A 45 -0.70 14.56 -4.29
C ASN A 45 0.45 13.58 -4.55
N ALA A 46 1.21 13.84 -5.61
CA ALA A 46 2.37 13.02 -5.96
C ALA A 46 3.51 13.09 -4.93
N LEU A 47 3.57 14.12 -4.08
CA LEU A 47 4.56 14.20 -3.00
C LEU A 47 4.21 13.23 -1.87
N LEU A 48 2.94 13.14 -1.47
CA LEU A 48 2.48 12.16 -0.47
C LEU A 48 2.70 10.73 -0.94
N LEU A 49 2.39 10.41 -2.20
CA LEU A 49 2.72 9.09 -2.75
C LEU A 49 4.23 8.81 -2.75
N THR A 50 5.06 9.82 -3.01
CA THR A 50 6.51 9.66 -2.94
C THR A 50 6.96 9.42 -1.50
N GLN A 51 6.38 10.12 -0.52
CA GLN A 51 6.64 9.94 0.91
C GLN A 51 6.23 8.54 1.38
N ALA A 52 5.03 8.07 1.00
CA ALA A 52 4.53 6.73 1.31
C ALA A 52 5.48 5.62 0.83
N LEU A 53 6.10 5.82 -0.34
CA LEU A 53 7.09 4.89 -0.89
C LEU A 53 8.50 5.05 -0.27
N THR A 54 8.71 5.94 0.69
CA THR A 54 10.03 6.27 1.25
C THR A 54 10.21 5.72 2.65
N HIS A 55 10.97 4.63 2.77
CA HIS A 55 11.33 4.07 4.06
C HIS A 55 12.40 4.93 4.77
N ARG A 56 12.38 4.92 6.11
CA ARG A 56 13.33 5.67 6.95
C ARG A 56 14.80 5.41 6.62
N SER A 57 15.16 4.19 6.18
CA SER A 57 16.55 3.87 5.80
C SER A 57 17.03 4.70 4.60
N TYR A 58 16.12 5.06 3.70
CA TYR A 58 16.44 5.95 2.59
C TYR A 58 16.65 7.37 3.08
N VAL A 59 15.78 7.86 3.96
CA VAL A 59 15.89 9.20 4.56
C VAL A 59 17.22 9.37 5.30
N ASN A 60 17.63 8.38 6.09
CA ASN A 60 18.89 8.40 6.83
C ASN A 60 20.14 8.54 5.95
N GLU A 61 20.06 8.16 4.66
CA GLU A 61 21.15 8.30 3.69
C GLU A 61 21.09 9.61 2.90
N GLN A 62 20.07 10.45 3.09
CA GLN A 62 19.84 11.68 2.33
C GLN A 62 19.82 12.89 3.27
N SER A 63 20.77 13.82 3.10
CA SER A 63 20.93 14.99 3.98
C SER A 63 19.80 16.03 3.89
N GLN A 64 18.91 15.95 2.90
CA GLN A 64 17.87 16.94 2.63
C GLN A 64 16.44 16.43 2.82
N LEU A 65 16.25 15.15 3.16
CA LEU A 65 14.93 14.57 3.38
C LEU A 65 14.74 14.37 4.89
N THR A 66 13.54 14.69 5.38
CA THR A 66 13.17 14.51 6.79
C THR A 66 11.95 13.60 6.94
N GLU A 67 11.11 13.52 5.91
CA GLU A 67 9.84 12.79 5.95
C GLU A 67 10.01 11.37 5.38
N ASN A 68 9.60 10.37 6.15
CA ASN A 68 9.48 8.97 5.76
C ASN A 68 8.00 8.56 5.72
N ASN A 69 7.75 7.28 5.51
CA ASN A 69 6.42 6.69 5.43
C ASN A 69 5.74 6.42 6.78
N GLU A 70 6.44 6.43 7.92
CA GLU A 70 5.92 5.95 9.22
C GLU A 70 4.66 6.71 9.69
N ARG A 71 4.58 8.02 9.43
CA ARG A 71 3.37 8.81 9.77
C ARG A 71 2.18 8.50 8.86
N LEU A 72 2.45 8.19 7.59
CA LEU A 72 1.41 7.82 6.63
C LEU A 72 0.95 6.39 6.85
N GLU A 73 1.85 5.48 7.21
CA GLU A 73 1.56 4.12 7.67
C GLU A 73 0.59 4.15 8.85
N PHE A 74 0.92 4.90 9.91
CA PHE A 74 0.05 5.07 11.07
C PHE A 74 -1.37 5.54 10.71
N LEU A 75 -1.49 6.53 9.82
CA LEU A 75 -2.80 7.01 9.34
C LEU A 75 -3.49 5.95 8.47
N GLY A 76 -2.72 5.28 7.63
CA GLY A 76 -3.16 4.28 6.67
C GLY A 76 -3.75 3.04 7.31
N ASP A 77 -3.15 2.52 8.39
CA ASP A 77 -3.70 1.42 9.18
C ASP A 77 -5.12 1.75 9.68
N ALA A 78 -5.31 2.92 10.29
CA ALA A 78 -6.61 3.35 10.78
C ALA A 78 -7.66 3.46 9.66
N ILE A 79 -7.27 4.02 8.51
CA ILE A 79 -8.14 4.13 7.33
C ILE A 79 -8.47 2.74 6.78
N LEU A 80 -7.48 1.85 6.64
CA LEU A 80 -7.66 0.51 6.12
C LEU A 80 -8.59 -0.32 7.03
N ALA A 81 -8.39 -0.24 8.34
CA ALA A 81 -9.24 -0.89 9.33
C ALA A 81 -10.69 -0.39 9.25
N PHE A 82 -10.90 0.91 9.04
CA PHE A 82 -12.22 1.50 8.81
C PHE A 82 -12.86 0.96 7.53
N LEU A 83 -12.17 1.03 6.39
CA LEU A 83 -12.69 0.59 5.08
C LEU A 83 -13.06 -0.89 5.09
N VAL A 84 -12.19 -1.75 5.64
CA VAL A 84 -12.48 -3.18 5.77
C VAL A 84 -13.64 -3.40 6.75
N GLY A 85 -13.68 -2.67 7.87
CA GLY A 85 -14.78 -2.74 8.83
C GLY A 85 -16.14 -2.39 8.23
N GLU A 86 -16.23 -1.27 7.52
CA GLU A 86 -17.45 -0.83 6.82
C GLU A 86 -17.91 -1.89 5.82
N LEU A 87 -16.98 -2.42 5.03
CA LEU A 87 -17.33 -3.40 4.02
C LEU A 87 -17.80 -4.73 4.63
N LEU A 88 -17.15 -5.19 5.71
CA LEU A 88 -17.58 -6.40 6.41
C LEU A 88 -18.96 -6.23 7.04
N TYR A 89 -19.21 -5.06 7.65
CA TYR A 89 -20.51 -4.70 8.23
C TYR A 89 -21.63 -4.77 7.19
N GLN A 90 -21.42 -4.21 6.00
CA GLN A 90 -22.41 -4.23 4.92
C GLN A 90 -22.60 -5.63 4.31
N LYS A 91 -21.50 -6.39 4.16
CA LYS A 91 -21.52 -7.68 3.45
C LYS A 91 -22.04 -8.84 4.28
N TYR A 92 -21.84 -8.81 5.60
CA TYR A 92 -22.18 -9.92 6.50
C TYR A 92 -23.11 -9.47 7.64
N PRO A 93 -24.35 -9.03 7.35
CA PRO A 93 -25.27 -8.48 8.35
C PRO A 93 -25.72 -9.49 9.43
N ALA A 94 -25.49 -10.79 9.21
CA ALA A 94 -25.83 -11.85 10.15
C ALA A 94 -24.69 -12.21 11.12
N MET A 95 -23.46 -11.73 10.88
CA MET A 95 -22.32 -11.97 11.79
C MET A 95 -22.37 -11.04 12.98
N ASN A 96 -21.96 -11.52 14.15
CA ASN A 96 -21.82 -10.70 15.35
C ASN A 96 -20.50 -9.91 15.37
N GLU A 97 -20.36 -8.99 16.32
CA GLU A 97 -19.18 -8.12 16.44
C GLU A 97 -17.86 -8.90 16.54
N ALA A 98 -17.80 -9.96 17.36
CA ALA A 98 -16.57 -10.73 17.56
C ALA A 98 -16.13 -11.46 16.28
N GLU A 99 -17.10 -11.97 15.50
CA GLU A 99 -16.84 -12.58 14.19
C GLU A 99 -16.30 -11.56 13.19
N LEU A 100 -16.93 -10.39 13.09
CA LEU A 100 -16.51 -9.30 12.21
C LEU A 100 -15.12 -8.77 12.59
N THR A 101 -14.84 -8.59 13.88
CA THR A 101 -13.55 -8.14 14.38
C THR A 101 -12.46 -9.15 14.05
N ARG A 102 -12.68 -10.45 14.27
CA ARG A 102 -11.73 -11.51 13.91
C ARG A 102 -11.46 -11.54 12.41
N LEU A 103 -12.51 -11.40 11.59
CA LEU A 103 -12.37 -11.38 10.14
C LEU A 103 -11.60 -10.15 9.67
N ARG A 104 -11.90 -8.96 10.20
CA ARG A 104 -11.15 -7.73 9.91
C ARG A 104 -9.68 -7.90 10.21
N SER A 105 -9.33 -8.33 11.43
CA SER A 105 -7.93 -8.53 11.84
C SER A 105 -7.20 -9.51 10.93
N ASN A 106 -7.85 -10.56 10.45
CA ASN A 106 -7.24 -11.50 9.49
C ASN A 106 -7.02 -10.90 8.10
N LEU A 107 -7.83 -9.93 7.68
CA LEU A 107 -7.73 -9.29 6.37
C LEU A 107 -6.64 -8.21 6.33
N VAL A 108 -6.47 -7.48 7.43
CA VAL A 108 -5.49 -6.37 7.53
C VAL A 108 -4.19 -6.78 8.20
N LYS A 109 -3.96 -8.07 8.47
CA LYS A 109 -2.70 -8.50 9.09
C LYS A 109 -1.52 -8.38 8.12
N GLU A 110 -0.34 -8.15 8.67
CA GLU A 110 0.93 -7.93 7.95
C GLU A 110 1.16 -8.94 6.81
N GLU A 111 0.97 -10.23 7.07
CA GLU A 111 1.18 -11.30 6.08
C GLU A 111 0.35 -11.11 4.79
N GLN A 112 -0.89 -10.61 4.93
CA GLN A 112 -1.84 -10.41 3.84
C GLN A 112 -1.45 -9.17 3.03
N LEU A 113 -1.10 -8.09 3.74
CA LEU A 113 -0.67 -6.84 3.13
C LEU A 113 0.68 -6.99 2.42
N ALA A 114 1.60 -7.75 3.01
CA ALA A 114 2.87 -8.12 2.38
C ALA A 114 2.65 -8.90 1.07
N GLN A 115 1.77 -9.91 1.10
CA GLN A 115 1.43 -10.70 -0.08
C GLN A 115 0.82 -9.83 -1.20
N LEU A 116 -0.07 -8.91 -0.86
CA LEU A 116 -0.60 -7.91 -1.80
C LEU A 116 0.52 -7.02 -2.36
N GLY A 117 1.41 -6.56 -1.49
CA GLY A 117 2.60 -5.78 -1.89
C GLY A 117 3.46 -6.52 -2.92
N ILE A 118 3.65 -7.83 -2.76
CA ILE A 118 4.36 -8.66 -3.73
C ILE A 118 3.60 -8.72 -5.06
N GLU A 119 2.31 -9.01 -5.03
CA GLU A 119 1.47 -9.16 -6.23
C GLU A 119 1.42 -7.90 -7.10
N ILE A 120 1.41 -6.72 -6.47
CA ILE A 120 1.43 -5.44 -7.19
C ILE A 120 2.84 -4.94 -7.53
N GLY A 121 3.89 -5.69 -7.15
CA GLY A 121 5.29 -5.32 -7.38
C GLY A 121 5.76 -4.12 -6.55
N LEU A 122 5.20 -3.92 -5.35
CA LEU A 122 5.44 -2.77 -4.48
C LEU A 122 6.92 -2.63 -4.10
N GLY A 123 7.61 -3.75 -3.85
CA GLY A 123 9.03 -3.76 -3.48
C GLY A 123 9.94 -3.02 -4.46
N GLU A 124 9.62 -3.02 -5.76
CA GLU A 124 10.40 -2.32 -6.79
C GLU A 124 10.13 -0.81 -6.82
N LEU A 125 9.02 -0.37 -6.23
CA LEU A 125 8.62 1.03 -6.14
C LEU A 125 9.18 1.71 -4.88
N MET A 126 9.49 0.93 -3.85
CA MET A 126 10.03 1.43 -2.58
C MET A 126 11.39 2.10 -2.76
N ARG A 127 11.55 3.23 -2.07
CA ARG A 127 12.83 3.94 -1.89
C ARG A 127 13.43 3.47 -0.58
N LEU A 128 14.50 2.69 -0.70
CA LEU A 128 15.23 2.07 0.40
C LEU A 128 16.69 2.55 0.40
N GLY A 129 17.27 2.72 1.57
CA GLY A 129 18.72 2.91 1.72
C GLY A 129 19.50 1.68 1.26
N LYS A 130 20.78 1.86 0.93
CA LYS A 130 21.68 0.79 0.47
C LYS A 130 21.76 -0.39 1.42
N GLY A 131 21.78 -0.13 2.73
CA GLY A 131 21.79 -1.18 3.76
C GLY A 131 20.53 -2.04 3.69
N ALA A 132 19.36 -1.41 3.71
CA ALA A 132 18.09 -2.11 3.63
C ALA A 132 17.92 -2.89 2.31
N ILE A 133 18.46 -2.39 1.18
CA ILE A 133 18.47 -3.14 -0.08
C ILE A 133 19.32 -4.41 0.04
N LYS A 134 20.52 -4.30 0.63
CA LYS A 134 21.43 -5.43 0.86
C LYS A 134 20.78 -6.50 1.74
N ASP A 135 19.98 -6.08 2.71
CA ASP A 135 19.24 -6.95 3.64
C ASP A 135 17.88 -7.43 3.08
N ARG A 136 17.72 -7.39 1.75
CA ARG A 136 16.53 -7.86 1.03
C ARG A 136 15.23 -7.12 1.40
N GLY A 137 15.33 -5.84 1.74
CA GLY A 137 14.18 -5.01 2.14
C GLY A 137 13.05 -4.92 1.11
N ARG A 138 13.33 -5.13 -0.18
CA ARG A 138 12.29 -5.15 -1.24
C ARG A 138 11.34 -6.36 -1.16
N SER A 139 11.78 -7.43 -0.51
CA SER A 139 10.99 -8.64 -0.27
C SER A 139 10.71 -8.85 1.21
N ASN A 140 10.99 -7.85 2.05
CA ASN A 140 10.73 -7.94 3.48
C ASN A 140 9.21 -7.74 3.72
N PRO A 141 8.51 -8.70 4.36
CA PRO A 141 7.06 -8.64 4.54
C PRO A 141 6.59 -7.40 5.29
N THR A 142 7.26 -7.07 6.41
CA THR A 142 6.93 -5.90 7.24
C THR A 142 7.03 -4.62 6.41
N LEU A 143 8.15 -4.40 5.73
CA LEU A 143 8.34 -3.22 4.87
C LEU A 143 7.29 -3.10 3.76
N LEU A 144 6.86 -4.22 3.18
CA LEU A 144 5.82 -4.25 2.16
C LEU A 144 4.46 -3.88 2.74
N ALA A 145 4.11 -4.43 3.91
CA ALA A 145 2.88 -4.11 4.62
C ALA A 145 2.83 -2.64 5.03
N ASP A 146 3.88 -2.14 5.71
CA ASP A 146 3.97 -0.74 6.16
C ASP A 146 3.85 0.24 4.97
N THR A 147 4.50 -0.08 3.85
CA THR A 147 4.43 0.73 2.63
C THR A 147 3.02 0.68 2.03
N PHE A 148 2.36 -0.47 2.07
CA PHE A 148 0.99 -0.60 1.58
C PHE A 148 0.03 0.29 2.38
N GLU A 149 0.11 0.25 3.71
CA GLU A 149 -0.66 1.13 4.59
C GLU A 149 -0.32 2.60 4.34
N ALA A 150 0.96 2.94 4.22
CA ALA A 150 1.37 4.31 3.92
C ALA A 150 0.80 4.84 2.60
N ILE A 151 0.63 3.99 1.58
CA ILE A 151 -0.05 4.36 0.34
C ILE A 151 -1.51 4.68 0.61
N ILE A 152 -2.20 3.88 1.44
CA ILE A 152 -3.58 4.17 1.85
C ILE A 152 -3.65 5.51 2.60
N GLY A 153 -2.73 5.77 3.53
CA GLY A 153 -2.66 7.04 4.26
C GLY A 153 -2.29 8.26 3.40
N ALA A 154 -1.78 8.05 2.19
CA ALA A 154 -1.43 9.11 1.26
C ALA A 154 -2.58 9.54 0.32
N TYR A 155 -3.67 8.77 0.26
CA TYR A 155 -4.88 9.11 -0.50
C TYR A 155 -5.65 10.25 0.15
#